data_AF-A0A9E5KPF2-F1
#
_entry.id   AF-A0A9E5KPF2-F1
#
_cell.length_a   1.000
_cell.length_b   1.000
_cell.length_c   1.000
_cell.angle_alpha   90.00
_cell.angle_beta   90.00
_cell.angle_gamma   90.00
#
_symmetry.space_group_name_H-M   'P 1'
#
loop_
_entity.id
_entity.type
_entity.pdbx_description
1 polymer ?
#
loop_
_entity_poly.entity_id
_entity_poly.type
_entity_poly.pdbx_seq_one_letter_code
_entity_poly.pdbx_strand_id
1 'polypeptide(L)'
;MTALDDEISIVETLRLKTEESDIKQYLKSTVGGYTKNSVLEYLNALRKQQQSMTDTFTRNQQLLFEEKEKLRKTNENLKTRLRQTQAEYQELSQTIKIHELEDGELSASDIFALKSKISALEDELNKSVLEKARLEKQIEYQKSSEDDITQKLAQSEQEKLSIKEIMKGETSRAKELSTVISKLSGEIEARDEEIKFLNSLLSEGKIAKLTQKVSELTQQLSSQAEVLEIYNNESSLKTQTIEALNSEKDKLSALNTELTQKLNSITEQNEKQCAANKAFTELLENEYKKTLTLIKEKSSAAFDKLSAESKLGEAVAKITMLELQLKKQTVAEETEALYTNKNSVME
;
A
#
# COMPACT_ATOMS: atom_id res chain seq x y z
N MET A 1 106.40 -21.02 -7.84
CA MET A 1 105.77 -19.75 -7.39
C MET A 1 104.34 -20.08 -7.04
N THR A 2 104.12 -20.52 -5.79
CA THR A 2 103.62 -19.71 -4.66
C THR A 2 102.11 -19.45 -4.77
N ALA A 3 101.35 -20.33 -4.12
CA ALA A 3 100.34 -19.94 -3.14
C ALA A 3 100.18 -21.15 -2.19
N LEU A 4 100.80 -21.05 -1.01
CA LEU A 4 100.37 -21.81 0.15
C LEU A 4 98.98 -21.25 0.50
N ASP A 5 97.93 -21.91 0.04
CA ASP A 5 96.64 -21.81 0.72
C ASP A 5 96.71 -22.83 1.86
N ASP A 6 96.65 -22.32 3.09
CA ASP A 6 96.44 -23.10 4.29
C ASP A 6 95.09 -23.83 4.17
N GLU A 7 95.08 -25.02 3.57
CA GLU A 7 94.02 -26.00 3.79
C GLU A 7 94.17 -26.53 5.21
N ILE A 8 93.81 -25.70 6.19
CA ILE A 8 93.47 -26.18 7.53
C ILE A 8 92.42 -27.26 7.31
N SER A 9 92.81 -28.51 7.56
CA SER A 9 91.94 -29.67 7.39
C SER A 9 90.65 -29.43 8.18
N ILE A 10 89.50 -29.84 7.62
CA ILE A 10 88.19 -29.73 8.28
C ILE A 10 88.26 -30.24 9.74
N VAL A 11 89.11 -31.24 9.99
CA VAL A 11 89.38 -31.82 11.33
C VAL A 11 90.08 -30.84 12.28
N GLU A 12 91.02 -30.04 11.78
CA GLU A 12 91.77 -29.04 12.54
C GLU A 12 90.85 -27.87 12.95
N THR A 13 89.99 -27.40 12.03
CA THR A 13 89.02 -26.33 12.31
C THR A 13 87.93 -26.79 13.29
N LEU A 14 87.53 -28.07 13.25
CA LEU A 14 86.58 -28.66 14.19
C LEU A 14 87.13 -28.76 15.61
N ARG A 15 88.44 -28.94 15.78
CA ARG A 15 89.08 -28.96 17.12
C ARG A 15 89.12 -27.58 17.79
N LEU A 16 89.10 -26.50 17.01
CA LEU A 16 89.08 -25.12 17.51
C LEU A 16 87.68 -24.66 17.96
N LYS A 17 86.64 -25.38 17.52
CA LYS A 17 85.23 -25.09 17.87
C LYS A 17 84.87 -25.82 19.16
N THR A 18 84.70 -25.09 20.26
CA THR A 18 84.44 -25.66 21.61
C THR A 18 82.97 -25.93 21.92
N GLU A 19 82.03 -25.31 21.21
CA GLU A 19 80.59 -25.54 21.41
C GLU A 19 80.00 -26.47 20.33
N GLU A 20 79.12 -27.37 20.76
CA GLU A 20 78.48 -28.37 19.88
C GLU A 20 77.57 -27.72 18.81
N SER A 21 77.02 -26.54 19.10
CA SER A 21 76.25 -25.69 18.17
C SER A 21 77.09 -25.21 16.99
N ASP A 22 78.30 -24.74 17.29
CA ASP A 22 79.26 -24.18 16.35
C ASP A 22 79.88 -25.24 15.43
N ILE A 23 80.09 -26.46 15.97
CA ILE A 23 80.51 -27.64 15.21
C ILE A 23 79.43 -28.05 14.20
N LYS A 24 78.16 -28.10 14.63
CA LYS A 24 77.03 -28.46 13.75
C LYS A 24 76.82 -27.44 12.63
N GLN A 25 76.99 -26.15 12.92
CA GLN A 25 76.84 -25.09 11.93
C GLN A 25 77.99 -25.12 10.90
N TYR A 26 79.23 -25.37 11.34
CA TYR A 26 80.39 -25.52 10.44
C TYR A 26 80.28 -26.77 9.55
N LEU A 27 79.84 -27.91 10.09
CA LEU A 27 79.59 -29.10 9.27
C LEU A 27 78.49 -28.88 8.22
N LYS A 28 77.45 -28.11 8.57
CA LYS A 28 76.36 -27.75 7.66
C LYS A 28 76.82 -26.83 6.52
N SER A 29 77.74 -25.88 6.79
CA SER A 29 78.27 -24.95 5.79
C SER A 29 79.37 -25.55 4.92
N THR A 30 80.26 -26.36 5.51
CA THR A 30 81.50 -26.82 4.86
C THR A 30 81.33 -28.16 4.14
N VAL A 31 80.47 -29.04 4.65
CA VAL A 31 80.25 -30.40 4.09
C VAL A 31 78.87 -30.53 3.44
N GLY A 32 78.06 -29.47 3.46
CA GLY A 32 76.72 -29.45 2.91
C GLY A 32 75.75 -30.29 3.74
N GLY A 33 75.14 -29.69 4.77
CA GLY A 33 74.14 -30.40 5.56
C GLY A 33 72.87 -30.66 4.73
N TYR A 34 72.50 -31.94 4.59
CA TYR A 34 71.24 -32.30 3.93
C TYR A 34 70.06 -31.71 4.70
N THR A 35 69.30 -30.84 4.04
CA THR A 35 67.99 -30.42 4.54
C THR A 35 67.01 -31.59 4.41
N LYS A 36 66.00 -31.68 5.27
CA LYS A 36 64.92 -32.68 5.17
C LYS A 36 64.34 -32.74 3.74
N ASN A 37 64.25 -31.60 3.07
CA ASN A 37 63.79 -31.50 1.68
C ASN A 37 64.77 -32.14 0.70
N SER A 38 66.08 -31.87 0.82
CA SER A 38 67.10 -32.50 -0.05
C SER A 38 67.16 -34.03 0.11
N VAL A 39 66.95 -34.54 1.33
CA VAL A 39 66.88 -36.00 1.58
C VAL A 39 65.61 -36.58 0.94
N LEU A 40 64.47 -35.89 1.06
CA LEU A 40 63.21 -36.32 0.44
C LEU A 40 63.29 -36.28 -1.09
N GLU A 41 63.93 -35.28 -1.67
CA GLU A 41 64.18 -35.19 -3.12
C GLU A 41 65.10 -36.32 -3.59
N TYR A 42 66.19 -36.62 -2.86
CA TYR A 42 67.06 -37.74 -3.17
C TYR A 42 66.32 -39.08 -3.06
N LEU A 43 65.53 -39.31 -2.01
CA LEU A 43 64.71 -40.52 -1.86
C LEU A 43 63.68 -40.64 -2.98
N ASN A 44 63.08 -39.53 -3.43
CA ASN A 44 62.17 -39.53 -4.56
C ASN A 44 62.88 -39.81 -5.88
N ALA A 45 64.07 -39.26 -6.09
CA ALA A 45 64.91 -39.56 -7.25
C ALA A 45 65.32 -41.05 -7.26
N LEU A 46 65.69 -41.59 -6.10
CA LEU A 46 66.07 -42.99 -5.94
C LEU A 46 64.88 -43.94 -6.18
N ARG A 47 63.68 -43.59 -5.67
CA ARG A 47 62.44 -44.32 -5.98
C ARG A 47 62.10 -44.27 -7.46
N LYS A 48 62.22 -43.11 -8.10
CA LYS A 48 62.03 -42.97 -9.56
C LYS A 48 63.04 -43.83 -10.34
N GLN A 49 64.29 -43.86 -9.92
CA GLN A 49 65.33 -44.69 -10.53
C GLN A 49 65.04 -46.18 -10.35
N GLN A 50 64.65 -46.62 -9.15
CA GLN A 50 64.25 -48.00 -8.87
C GLN A 50 63.04 -48.42 -9.70
N GLN A 51 62.03 -47.54 -9.81
CA GLN A 51 60.86 -47.78 -10.65
C GLN A 51 61.28 -47.91 -12.12
N SER A 52 62.06 -46.96 -12.64
CA SER A 52 62.56 -46.98 -14.02
C SER A 52 63.39 -48.25 -14.32
N MET A 53 64.19 -48.72 -13.36
CA MET A 53 64.97 -49.95 -13.49
C MET A 53 64.07 -51.18 -13.53
N THR A 54 63.06 -51.23 -12.66
CA THR A 54 62.07 -52.32 -12.62
C THR A 54 61.26 -52.38 -13.91
N ASP A 55 60.81 -51.23 -14.41
CA ASP A 55 60.07 -51.13 -15.68
C ASP A 55 60.93 -51.58 -16.86
N THR A 56 62.21 -51.16 -16.90
CA THR A 56 63.16 -51.57 -17.94
C THR A 56 63.44 -53.07 -17.90
N PHE A 57 63.65 -53.63 -16.70
CA PHE A 57 63.87 -55.06 -16.52
C PHE A 57 62.66 -55.89 -16.97
N THR A 58 61.46 -55.47 -16.56
CA THR A 58 60.20 -56.14 -16.93
C THR A 58 59.99 -56.10 -18.44
N ARG A 59 60.25 -54.95 -19.08
CA ARG A 59 60.19 -54.81 -20.54
C ARG A 59 61.20 -55.72 -21.25
N ASN A 60 62.43 -55.77 -20.77
CA ASN A 60 63.47 -56.63 -21.36
C ASN A 60 63.13 -58.11 -21.20
N GLN A 61 62.59 -58.50 -20.04
CA GLN A 61 62.12 -59.86 -19.81
C GLN A 61 60.99 -60.23 -20.78
N GLN A 62 60.03 -59.34 -20.99
CA GLN A 62 58.94 -59.55 -21.94
C GLN A 62 59.45 -59.70 -23.38
N LEU A 63 60.37 -58.82 -23.81
CA LEU A 63 60.97 -58.89 -25.16
C LEU A 63 61.71 -60.22 -25.38
N LEU A 64 62.48 -60.69 -24.38
CA LEU A 64 63.15 -61.99 -24.46
C LEU A 64 62.17 -63.16 -24.57
N PHE A 65 61.04 -63.12 -23.86
CA PHE A 65 60.00 -64.14 -23.98
C PHE A 65 59.34 -64.13 -25.37
N GLU A 66 59.03 -62.94 -25.90
CA GLU A 66 58.47 -62.79 -27.24
C GLU A 66 59.42 -63.29 -28.33
N GLU A 67 60.71 -62.98 -28.22
CA GLU A 67 61.74 -63.45 -29.15
C GLU A 67 61.94 -64.96 -29.07
N LYS A 68 61.96 -65.53 -27.85
CA LYS A 68 62.02 -66.98 -27.63
C LYS A 68 60.84 -67.70 -28.28
N GLU A 69 59.62 -67.19 -28.15
CA GLU A 69 58.45 -67.78 -28.78
C GLU A 69 58.45 -67.63 -30.31
N LYS A 70 58.96 -66.51 -30.84
CA LYS A 70 59.18 -66.36 -32.29
C LYS A 70 60.17 -67.41 -32.81
N LEU A 71 61.32 -67.57 -32.14
CA LEU A 71 62.34 -68.57 -32.50
C LEU A 71 61.83 -70.00 -32.39
N ARG A 72 60.99 -70.28 -31.38
CA ARG A 72 60.34 -71.58 -31.23
C ARG A 72 59.42 -71.88 -32.43
N LYS A 73 58.58 -70.92 -32.83
CA LYS A 73 57.69 -71.07 -34.00
C LYS A 73 58.47 -71.28 -35.29
N THR A 74 59.53 -70.51 -35.52
CA THR A 74 60.37 -70.69 -36.72
C THR A 74 61.07 -72.05 -36.73
N ASN A 75 61.56 -72.53 -35.58
CA ASN A 75 62.18 -73.85 -35.48
C ASN A 75 61.18 -74.98 -35.77
N GLU A 76 59.96 -74.91 -35.23
CA GLU A 76 58.91 -75.89 -35.56
C GLU A 76 58.54 -75.88 -37.05
N ASN A 77 58.43 -74.69 -37.67
CA ASN A 77 58.21 -74.59 -39.12
C ASN A 77 59.37 -75.16 -39.95
N LEU A 78 60.61 -75.01 -39.48
CA LEU A 78 61.77 -75.61 -40.15
C LEU A 78 61.77 -77.13 -40.02
N LYS A 79 61.38 -77.67 -38.87
CA LYS A 79 61.25 -79.12 -38.67
C LYS A 79 60.16 -79.72 -39.55
N THR A 80 59.01 -79.06 -39.70
CA THR A 80 57.94 -79.56 -40.58
C THR A 80 58.40 -79.55 -42.03
N ARG A 81 59.07 -78.47 -42.47
CA ARG A 81 59.64 -78.39 -43.82
C ARG A 81 60.71 -79.45 -44.08
N LEU A 82 61.59 -79.70 -43.10
CA LEU A 82 62.58 -80.78 -43.19
C LEU A 82 61.91 -82.15 -43.39
N ARG A 83 60.86 -82.45 -42.62
CA ARG A 83 60.13 -83.72 -42.76
C ARG A 83 59.46 -83.86 -44.13
N GLN A 84 58.89 -82.78 -44.66
CA GLN A 84 58.31 -82.76 -46.01
C GLN A 84 59.37 -83.07 -47.07
N THR A 85 60.50 -82.37 -47.04
CA THR A 85 61.60 -82.62 -48.00
C THR A 85 62.19 -84.02 -47.86
N GLN A 86 62.26 -84.58 -46.65
CA GLN A 86 62.68 -85.97 -46.44
C GLN A 86 61.69 -86.98 -47.05
N ALA A 87 60.39 -86.73 -46.95
CA ALA A 87 59.37 -87.57 -47.57
C ALA A 87 59.43 -87.49 -49.11
N GLU A 88 59.55 -86.28 -49.67
CA GLU A 88 59.72 -86.05 -51.12
C GLU A 88 60.97 -86.77 -51.65
N TYR A 89 62.09 -86.73 -50.92
CA TYR A 89 63.31 -87.43 -51.31
C TYR A 89 63.14 -88.96 -51.30
N GLN A 90 62.44 -89.50 -50.30
CA GLN A 90 62.13 -90.94 -50.24
C GLN A 90 61.22 -91.37 -51.40
N GLU A 91 60.20 -90.59 -51.70
CA GLU A 91 59.29 -90.83 -52.82
C GLU A 91 60.05 -90.83 -54.15
N LEU A 92 60.86 -89.79 -54.41
CA LEU A 92 61.67 -89.71 -55.62
C LEU A 92 62.65 -90.88 -55.77
N SER A 93 63.29 -91.28 -54.67
CA SER A 93 64.18 -92.45 -54.66
C SER A 93 63.45 -93.75 -54.99
N GLN A 94 62.21 -93.91 -54.53
CA GLN A 94 61.39 -95.08 -54.88
C GLN A 94 60.96 -95.04 -56.35
N THR A 95 60.57 -93.87 -56.86
CA THR A 95 60.19 -93.70 -58.27
C THR A 95 61.35 -94.00 -59.23
N ILE A 96 62.57 -93.54 -58.92
CA ILE A 96 63.77 -93.86 -59.72
C ILE A 96 64.02 -95.37 -59.73
N LYS A 97 63.89 -96.03 -58.58
CA LYS A 97 64.10 -97.48 -58.45
C LYS A 97 63.05 -98.30 -59.22
N ILE A 98 61.83 -97.79 -59.33
CA ILE A 98 60.76 -98.39 -60.15
C ILE A 98 61.08 -98.21 -61.63
N HIS A 99 61.49 -97.01 -62.05
CA HIS A 99 61.84 -96.74 -63.44
C HIS A 99 63.08 -97.53 -63.92
N GLU A 100 64.08 -97.77 -63.06
CA GLU A 100 65.22 -98.65 -63.38
C GLU A 100 64.80 -100.12 -63.62
N LEU A 101 63.63 -100.55 -63.13
CA LEU A 101 63.08 -101.89 -63.36
C LEU A 101 62.18 -101.98 -64.59
N GLU A 102 61.73 -100.84 -65.13
CA GLU A 102 60.71 -100.73 -66.18
C GLU A 102 61.29 -100.39 -67.57
N ASP A 103 62.59 -100.58 -67.81
CA ASP A 103 63.28 -100.29 -69.07
C ASP A 103 62.90 -101.29 -70.22
N GLY A 104 61.59 -101.42 -70.46
CA GLY A 104 60.97 -102.25 -71.50
C GLY A 104 60.04 -101.40 -72.38
N GLU A 105 60.14 -101.60 -73.70
CA GLU A 105 59.45 -100.83 -74.74
C GLU A 105 57.90 -100.78 -74.54
N LEU A 106 57.32 -99.57 -74.63
CA LEU A 106 55.89 -99.27 -74.46
C LEU A 106 54.98 -100.13 -75.34
N SER A 107 53.99 -100.79 -74.73
CA SER A 107 52.99 -101.62 -75.40
C SER A 107 51.75 -100.83 -75.85
N ALA A 108 50.94 -101.40 -76.76
CA ALA A 108 49.67 -100.78 -77.19
C ALA A 108 48.65 -100.59 -76.05
N SER A 109 48.76 -101.35 -74.96
CA SER A 109 47.95 -101.17 -73.74
C SER A 109 48.31 -99.87 -73.03
N ASP A 110 49.60 -99.52 -73.00
CA ASP A 110 50.10 -98.31 -72.36
C ASP A 110 49.65 -97.06 -73.12
N ILE A 111 49.58 -97.15 -74.46
CA ILE A 111 49.02 -96.09 -75.31
C ILE A 111 47.53 -95.86 -75.01
N PHE A 112 46.74 -96.93 -74.80
CA PHE A 112 45.32 -96.79 -74.46
C PHE A 112 45.13 -96.19 -73.07
N ALA A 113 45.90 -96.64 -72.07
CA ALA A 113 45.89 -96.07 -70.73
C ALA A 113 46.26 -94.57 -70.73
N LEU A 114 47.26 -94.18 -71.53
CA LEU A 114 47.64 -92.78 -71.74
C LEU A 114 46.49 -91.98 -72.36
N LYS A 115 45.79 -92.52 -73.36
CA LYS A 115 44.67 -91.84 -74.00
C LYS A 115 43.48 -91.63 -73.05
N SER A 116 43.14 -92.62 -72.23
CA SER A 116 42.14 -92.48 -71.17
C SER A 116 42.55 -91.43 -70.13
N LYS A 117 43.83 -91.39 -69.76
CA LYS A 117 44.36 -90.39 -68.84
C LYS A 117 44.33 -88.98 -69.43
N ILE A 118 44.65 -88.82 -70.72
CA ILE A 118 44.52 -87.55 -71.45
C ILE A 118 43.07 -87.07 -71.43
N SER A 119 42.11 -87.95 -71.74
CA SER A 119 40.68 -87.59 -71.73
C SER A 119 40.19 -87.15 -70.35
N ALA A 120 40.62 -87.83 -69.27
CA ALA A 120 40.28 -87.44 -67.91
C ALA A 120 40.89 -86.07 -67.51
N LEU A 121 42.12 -85.81 -67.94
CA LEU A 121 42.79 -84.53 -67.72
C LEU A 121 42.12 -83.40 -68.53
N GLU A 122 41.64 -83.66 -69.74
CA GLU A 122 40.88 -82.70 -70.54
C GLU A 122 39.54 -82.33 -69.86
N ASP A 123 38.82 -83.32 -69.31
CA ASP A 123 37.59 -83.07 -68.55
C ASP A 123 37.84 -82.25 -67.27
N GLU A 124 38.94 -82.54 -66.58
CA GLU A 124 39.35 -81.81 -65.37
C GLU A 124 39.80 -80.37 -65.70
N LEU A 125 40.51 -80.19 -66.81
CA LEU A 125 40.86 -78.87 -67.33
C LEU A 125 39.60 -78.05 -67.67
N ASN A 126 38.61 -78.65 -68.33
CA ASN A 126 37.35 -77.98 -68.66
C ASN A 126 36.56 -77.57 -67.41
N LYS A 127 36.50 -78.43 -66.38
CA LYS A 127 35.89 -78.09 -65.08
C LYS A 127 36.62 -76.92 -64.42
N SER A 128 37.94 -76.95 -64.41
CA SER A 128 38.78 -75.87 -63.85
C SER A 128 38.56 -74.53 -64.57
N VAL A 129 38.45 -74.54 -65.90
CA VAL A 129 38.16 -73.33 -66.69
C VAL A 129 36.79 -72.75 -66.35
N LEU A 130 35.76 -73.58 -66.21
CA LEU A 130 34.41 -73.14 -65.82
C LEU A 130 34.38 -72.56 -64.40
N GLU A 131 35.09 -73.20 -63.46
CA GLU A 131 35.19 -72.71 -62.08
C GLU A 131 35.93 -71.37 -62.00
N LYS A 132 37.03 -71.22 -62.76
CA LYS A 132 37.75 -69.96 -62.88
C LYS A 132 36.86 -68.83 -63.39
N ALA A 133 36.10 -69.06 -64.46
CA ALA A 133 35.17 -68.06 -65.01
C ALA A 133 34.07 -67.67 -64.00
N ARG A 134 33.59 -68.63 -63.19
CA ARG A 134 32.63 -68.35 -62.11
C ARG A 134 33.24 -67.49 -61.01
N LEU A 135 34.46 -67.82 -60.57
CA LEU A 135 35.18 -67.06 -59.55
C LEU A 135 35.50 -65.63 -60.02
N GLU A 136 35.89 -65.45 -61.28
CA GLU A 136 36.13 -64.12 -61.87
C GLU A 136 34.88 -63.24 -61.82
N LYS A 137 33.70 -63.79 -62.20
CA LYS A 137 32.42 -63.06 -62.07
C LYS A 137 32.09 -62.71 -60.62
N GLN A 138 32.39 -63.59 -59.67
CA GLN A 138 32.16 -63.34 -58.26
C GLN A 138 33.07 -62.24 -57.71
N ILE A 139 34.35 -62.23 -58.13
CA ILE A 139 35.30 -61.17 -57.80
C ILE A 139 34.82 -59.82 -58.35
N GLU A 140 34.36 -59.79 -59.60
CA GLU A 140 33.85 -58.56 -60.22
C GLU A 140 32.62 -58.01 -59.49
N TYR A 141 31.68 -58.88 -59.11
CA TYR A 141 30.52 -58.49 -58.29
C TYR A 141 30.94 -57.96 -56.91
N GLN A 142 31.86 -58.65 -56.23
CA GLN A 142 32.36 -58.21 -54.92
C GLN A 142 33.06 -56.86 -55.01
N LYS A 143 33.85 -56.64 -56.07
CA LYS A 143 34.55 -55.38 -56.30
C LYS A 143 33.57 -54.22 -56.53
N SER A 144 32.55 -54.42 -57.35
CA SER A 144 31.49 -53.43 -57.53
C SER A 144 30.75 -53.12 -56.21
N SER A 145 30.49 -54.14 -55.38
CA SER A 145 29.90 -53.94 -54.07
C SER A 145 30.82 -53.19 -53.10
N GLU A 146 32.12 -53.42 -53.18
CA GLU A 146 33.13 -52.73 -52.36
C GLU A 146 33.22 -51.24 -52.73
N ASP A 147 33.17 -50.93 -54.03
CA ASP A 147 33.15 -49.54 -54.53
C ASP A 147 31.90 -48.80 -54.02
N ASP A 148 30.72 -49.42 -54.11
CA ASP A 148 29.45 -48.87 -53.61
C ASP A 148 29.47 -48.59 -52.10
N ILE A 149 30.03 -49.50 -51.30
CA ILE A 149 30.17 -49.34 -49.85
C ILE A 149 31.16 -48.22 -49.54
N THR A 150 32.28 -48.15 -50.27
CA THR A 150 33.30 -47.11 -50.10
C THR A 150 32.73 -45.73 -50.40
N GLN A 151 31.91 -45.61 -51.45
CA GLN A 151 31.23 -44.35 -51.76
C GLN A 151 30.24 -43.94 -50.66
N LYS A 152 29.44 -44.88 -50.14
CA LYS A 152 28.51 -44.62 -49.03
C LYS A 152 29.24 -44.24 -47.75
N LEU A 153 30.38 -44.85 -47.47
CA LEU A 153 31.20 -44.50 -46.31
C LEU A 153 31.72 -43.07 -46.41
N ALA A 154 32.26 -42.68 -47.57
CA ALA A 154 32.74 -41.33 -47.82
C ALA A 154 31.62 -40.27 -47.67
N GLN A 155 30.42 -40.56 -48.18
CA GLN A 155 29.25 -39.70 -47.99
C GLN A 155 28.88 -39.55 -46.51
N SER A 156 28.82 -40.66 -45.77
CA SER A 156 28.51 -40.65 -44.34
C SER A 156 29.54 -39.88 -43.51
N GLU A 157 30.82 -39.98 -43.85
CA GLU A 157 31.88 -39.20 -43.20
C GLU A 157 31.73 -37.69 -43.46
N GLN A 158 31.37 -37.31 -44.68
CA GLN A 158 31.11 -35.91 -45.04
C GLN A 158 29.87 -35.35 -44.31
N GLU A 159 28.78 -36.11 -44.23
CA GLU A 159 27.58 -35.73 -43.48
C GLU A 159 27.90 -35.55 -41.99
N LYS A 160 28.69 -36.46 -41.41
CA LYS A 160 29.13 -36.38 -40.01
C LYS A 160 29.92 -35.09 -39.73
N LEU A 161 30.80 -34.68 -40.64
CA LEU A 161 31.54 -33.42 -40.51
C LEU A 161 30.60 -32.21 -40.58
N SER A 162 29.67 -32.18 -41.53
CA SER A 162 28.66 -31.12 -41.67
C SER A 162 27.80 -30.97 -40.41
N ILE A 163 27.30 -32.08 -39.85
CA ILE A 163 26.51 -32.07 -38.61
C ILE A 163 27.33 -31.53 -37.43
N LYS A 164 28.61 -31.92 -37.34
CA LYS A 164 29.51 -31.43 -36.28
C LYS A 164 29.73 -29.91 -36.36
N GLU A 165 29.81 -29.35 -37.56
CA GLU A 165 29.90 -27.89 -37.75
C GLU A 165 28.61 -27.17 -37.37
N ILE A 166 27.45 -27.71 -37.79
CA ILE A 166 26.13 -27.17 -37.40
C ILE A 166 25.99 -27.16 -35.87
N MET A 167 26.32 -28.28 -35.20
CA MET A 167 26.26 -28.36 -33.73
C MET A 167 27.15 -27.34 -33.02
N LYS A 168 28.35 -27.07 -33.55
CA LYS A 168 29.23 -26.03 -33.00
C LYS A 168 28.59 -24.64 -33.12
N GLY A 169 27.99 -24.35 -34.28
CA GLY A 169 27.26 -23.10 -34.52
C GLY A 169 26.08 -22.92 -33.57
N GLU A 170 25.23 -23.95 -33.43
CA GLU A 170 24.09 -23.93 -32.50
C GLU A 170 24.54 -23.77 -31.05
N THR A 171 25.59 -24.45 -30.63
CA THR A 171 26.15 -24.33 -29.27
C THR A 171 26.64 -22.91 -28.99
N SER A 172 27.29 -22.26 -29.96
CA SER A 172 27.73 -20.85 -29.82
C SER A 172 26.53 -19.91 -29.70
N ARG A 173 25.54 -20.05 -30.60
CA ARG A 173 24.32 -19.24 -30.59
C ARG A 173 23.52 -19.41 -29.30
N ALA A 174 23.44 -20.64 -28.76
CA ALA A 174 22.78 -20.91 -27.49
C ALA A 174 23.46 -20.18 -26.32
N LYS A 175 24.80 -20.11 -26.30
CA LYS A 175 25.55 -19.33 -25.31
C LYS A 175 25.26 -17.84 -25.44
N GLU A 176 25.28 -17.29 -26.65
CA GLU A 176 24.94 -15.90 -26.91
C GLU A 176 23.53 -15.56 -26.40
N LEU A 177 22.53 -16.37 -26.76
CA LEU A 177 21.16 -16.20 -26.28
C LEU A 177 21.06 -16.29 -24.75
N SER A 178 21.76 -17.22 -24.12
CA SER A 178 21.81 -17.34 -22.66
C SER A 178 22.38 -16.09 -21.99
N THR A 179 23.41 -15.46 -22.58
CA THR A 179 23.95 -14.19 -22.06
C THR A 179 22.95 -13.04 -22.22
N VAL A 180 22.22 -12.98 -23.34
CA VAL A 180 21.19 -11.96 -23.57
C VAL A 180 20.02 -12.14 -22.59
N ILE A 181 19.54 -13.36 -22.39
CA ILE A 181 18.48 -13.67 -21.41
C ILE A 181 18.91 -13.22 -20.01
N SER A 182 20.13 -13.54 -19.59
CA SER A 182 20.62 -13.16 -18.26
C SER A 182 20.66 -11.65 -18.07
N LYS A 183 21.05 -10.89 -19.11
CA LYS A 183 21.03 -9.41 -19.08
C LYS A 183 19.61 -8.87 -18.98
N LEU A 184 18.70 -9.36 -19.82
CA LEU A 184 17.30 -8.92 -19.81
C LEU A 184 16.60 -9.26 -18.49
N SER A 185 16.86 -10.43 -17.91
CA SER A 185 16.35 -10.79 -16.59
C SER A 185 16.83 -9.82 -15.51
N GLY A 186 18.11 -9.45 -15.52
CA GLY A 186 18.64 -8.45 -14.58
C GLY A 186 18.02 -7.06 -14.77
N GLU A 187 17.77 -6.64 -16.02
CA GLU A 187 17.06 -5.38 -16.29
C GLU A 187 15.61 -5.40 -15.80
N ILE A 188 14.91 -6.53 -15.94
CA ILE A 188 13.54 -6.71 -15.42
C ILE A 188 13.53 -6.61 -13.89
N GLU A 189 14.44 -7.31 -13.21
CA GLU A 189 14.53 -7.25 -11.74
C GLU A 189 14.77 -5.82 -11.24
N ALA A 190 15.69 -5.08 -11.88
CA ALA A 190 15.95 -3.68 -11.54
C ALA A 190 14.72 -2.78 -11.74
N ARG A 191 13.95 -2.99 -12.81
CA ARG A 191 12.69 -2.25 -13.07
C ARG A 191 11.60 -2.60 -12.06
N ASP A 192 11.47 -3.86 -11.67
CA ASP A 192 10.52 -4.29 -10.65
C ASP A 192 10.81 -3.66 -9.28
N GLU A 193 12.10 -3.52 -8.92
CA GLU A 193 12.52 -2.79 -7.72
C GLU A 193 12.17 -1.29 -7.79
N GLU A 194 12.41 -0.65 -8.94
CA GLU A 194 12.05 0.75 -9.19
C GLU A 194 10.53 0.97 -9.05
N ILE A 195 9.72 0.07 -9.63
CA ILE A 195 8.25 0.12 -9.51
C ILE A 195 7.80 -0.01 -8.05
N LYS A 196 8.38 -0.95 -7.29
CA LYS A 196 8.08 -1.10 -5.86
C LYS A 196 8.40 0.17 -5.08
N PHE A 197 9.56 0.77 -5.33
CA PHE A 197 9.96 2.02 -4.70
C PHE A 197 8.99 3.17 -5.03
N LEU A 198 8.66 3.36 -6.30
CA LEU A 198 7.73 4.41 -6.73
C LEU A 198 6.32 4.21 -6.14
N ASN A 199 5.85 2.96 -6.07
CA ASN A 199 4.57 2.63 -5.44
C ASN A 199 4.58 2.94 -3.93
N SER A 200 5.68 2.65 -3.22
CA SER A 200 5.85 3.03 -1.81
C SER A 200 5.72 4.54 -1.65
N LEU A 201 6.50 5.30 -2.42
CA LEU A 201 6.52 6.76 -2.37
C LEU A 201 5.14 7.36 -2.66
N LEU A 202 4.43 6.82 -3.65
CA LEU A 202 3.10 7.28 -4.04
C LEU A 202 2.05 6.93 -2.99
N SER A 203 2.16 5.75 -2.35
CA SER A 203 1.28 5.35 -1.26
C SER A 203 1.49 6.21 -0.01
N GLU A 204 2.73 6.44 0.40
CA GLU A 204 3.10 7.30 1.53
C GLU A 204 2.63 8.74 1.29
N GLY A 205 2.88 9.29 0.11
CA GLY A 205 2.44 10.64 -0.26
C GLY A 205 0.92 10.81 -0.28
N LYS A 206 0.18 9.82 -0.80
CA LYS A 206 -1.29 9.82 -0.77
C LYS A 206 -1.82 9.69 0.66
N ILE A 207 -1.25 8.80 1.47
CA ILE A 207 -1.63 8.60 2.87
C ILE A 207 -1.37 9.88 3.68
N ALA A 208 -0.22 10.53 3.50
CA ALA A 208 0.10 11.78 4.18
C ALA A 208 -0.90 12.89 3.83
N LYS A 209 -1.24 13.05 2.55
CA LYS A 209 -2.26 14.03 2.10
C LYS A 209 -3.64 13.75 2.67
N LEU A 210 -4.07 12.48 2.65
CA LEU A 210 -5.36 12.08 3.22
C LEU A 210 -5.39 12.30 4.74
N THR A 211 -4.32 11.96 5.44
CA THR A 211 -4.17 12.17 6.88
C THR A 211 -4.24 13.65 7.24
N GLN A 212 -3.52 14.50 6.50
CA GLN A 212 -3.62 15.96 6.65
C GLN A 212 -5.06 16.42 6.44
N LYS A 213 -5.74 15.94 5.40
CA LYS A 213 -7.12 16.37 5.12
C LYS A 213 -8.11 15.94 6.20
N VAL A 214 -7.94 14.73 6.74
CA VAL A 214 -8.74 14.24 7.88
C VAL A 214 -8.50 15.11 9.11
N SER A 215 -7.26 15.50 9.39
CA SER A 215 -6.93 16.41 10.50
C SER A 215 -7.60 17.79 10.33
N GLU A 216 -7.54 18.37 9.13
CA GLU A 216 -8.20 19.65 8.82
C GLU A 216 -9.72 19.56 9.02
N LEU A 217 -10.36 18.52 8.49
CA LEU A 217 -11.80 18.31 8.61
C LEU A 217 -12.21 18.06 10.07
N THR A 218 -11.40 17.35 10.84
CA THR A 218 -11.64 17.10 12.28
C THR A 218 -11.58 18.41 13.07
N GLN A 219 -10.60 19.27 12.77
CA GLN A 219 -10.49 20.59 13.40
C GLN A 219 -11.68 21.49 13.03
N GLN A 220 -12.10 21.48 11.76
CA GLN A 220 -13.29 22.20 11.32
C GLN A 220 -14.55 21.72 12.05
N LEU A 221 -14.74 20.41 12.18
CA LEU A 221 -15.88 19.84 12.91
C LEU A 221 -15.89 20.25 14.39
N SER A 222 -14.72 20.25 15.05
CA SER A 222 -14.58 20.71 16.43
C SER A 222 -14.99 22.19 16.57
N SER A 223 -14.50 23.06 15.67
CA SER A 223 -14.86 24.48 15.70
C SER A 223 -16.35 24.72 15.44
N GLN A 224 -16.97 23.92 14.56
CA GLN A 224 -18.41 24.00 14.31
C GLN A 224 -19.22 23.53 15.52
N ALA A 225 -18.77 22.49 16.23
CA ALA A 225 -19.42 22.01 17.44
C ALA A 225 -19.43 23.08 18.55
N GLU A 226 -18.32 23.78 18.75
CA GLU A 226 -18.23 24.90 19.70
C GLU A 226 -19.20 26.04 19.34
N VAL A 227 -19.27 26.41 18.04
CA VAL A 227 -20.20 27.43 17.57
C VAL A 227 -21.66 27.02 17.79
N LEU A 228 -22.00 25.75 17.54
CA LEU A 228 -23.35 25.23 17.80
C LEU A 228 -23.70 25.27 19.30
N GLU A 229 -22.75 24.97 20.18
CA GLU A 229 -22.95 25.09 21.63
C GLU A 229 -23.23 26.53 22.05
N ILE A 230 -22.46 27.50 21.52
CA ILE A 230 -22.71 28.93 21.76
C ILE A 230 -24.10 29.34 21.29
N TYR A 231 -24.50 28.96 20.06
CA TYR A 231 -25.83 29.29 19.54
C TYR A 231 -26.96 28.64 20.34
N ASN A 232 -26.79 27.40 20.80
CA ASN A 232 -27.77 26.73 21.64
C ASN A 232 -27.94 27.44 22.99
N ASN A 233 -26.83 27.86 23.61
CA ASN A 233 -26.86 28.64 24.85
C ASN A 233 -27.56 29.99 24.65
N GLU A 234 -27.24 30.70 23.57
CA GLU A 234 -27.88 31.97 23.23
C GLU A 234 -29.39 31.80 22.95
N SER A 235 -29.76 30.74 22.24
CA SER A 235 -31.16 30.41 21.98
C SER A 235 -31.92 30.11 23.28
N SER A 236 -31.32 29.34 24.19
CA SER A 236 -31.90 29.06 25.51
C SER A 236 -32.14 30.34 26.32
N LEU A 237 -31.14 31.24 26.37
CA LEU A 237 -31.27 32.53 27.06
C LEU A 237 -32.36 33.42 26.43
N LYS A 238 -32.44 33.47 25.09
CA LYS A 238 -33.49 34.21 24.38
C LYS A 238 -34.87 33.65 24.69
N THR A 239 -35.03 32.32 24.71
CA THR A 239 -36.29 31.65 25.08
C THR A 239 -36.70 32.02 26.51
N GLN A 240 -35.79 31.93 27.49
CA GLN A 240 -36.06 32.33 28.88
C GLN A 240 -36.45 33.81 28.99
N THR A 241 -35.79 34.69 28.22
CA THR A 241 -36.11 36.13 28.19
C THR A 241 -37.51 36.37 27.63
N ILE A 242 -37.87 35.68 26.54
CA ILE A 242 -39.22 35.76 25.95
C ILE A 242 -40.29 35.29 26.93
N GLU A 243 -40.04 34.18 27.64
CA GLU A 243 -40.96 33.68 28.68
C GLU A 243 -41.15 34.70 29.81
N ALA A 244 -40.06 35.33 30.30
CA ALA A 244 -40.14 36.36 31.32
C ALA A 244 -40.94 37.59 30.86
N LEU A 245 -40.67 38.08 29.65
CA LEU A 245 -41.39 39.22 29.05
C LEU A 245 -42.87 38.90 28.82
N ASN A 246 -43.21 37.68 28.39
CA ASN A 246 -44.60 37.25 28.24
C ASN A 246 -45.32 37.20 29.60
N SER A 247 -44.67 36.67 30.64
CA SER A 247 -45.23 36.67 32.00
C SER A 247 -45.49 38.09 32.51
N GLU A 248 -44.58 39.03 32.26
CA GLU A 248 -44.74 40.43 32.62
C GLU A 248 -45.88 41.09 31.84
N LYS A 249 -45.95 40.84 30.52
CA LYS A 249 -47.05 41.30 29.67
C LYS A 249 -48.41 40.83 30.18
N ASP A 250 -48.52 39.56 30.59
CA ASP A 250 -49.76 39.00 31.11
C ASP A 250 -50.16 39.67 32.44
N LYS A 251 -49.19 39.91 33.34
CA LYS A 251 -49.41 40.66 34.58
C LYS A 251 -49.89 42.10 34.32
N LEU A 252 -49.24 42.81 33.41
CA LEU A 252 -49.61 44.16 33.03
C LEU A 252 -50.99 44.21 32.36
N SER A 253 -51.31 43.23 31.50
CA SER A 253 -52.62 43.10 30.88
C SER A 253 -53.73 42.87 31.91
N ALA A 254 -53.50 41.98 32.89
CA ALA A 254 -54.43 41.74 33.99
C ALA A 254 -54.63 43.02 34.83
N LEU A 255 -53.54 43.71 35.19
CA LEU A 255 -53.60 44.98 35.92
C LEU A 255 -54.36 46.06 35.14
N ASN A 256 -54.11 46.19 33.84
CA ASN A 256 -54.81 47.15 32.99
C ASN A 256 -56.31 46.86 32.91
N THR A 257 -56.68 45.58 32.86
CA THR A 257 -58.08 45.13 32.92
C THR A 257 -58.73 45.52 34.26
N GLU A 258 -58.03 45.29 35.37
CA GLU A 258 -58.50 45.68 36.71
C GLU A 258 -58.67 47.20 36.85
N LEU A 259 -57.68 47.98 36.39
CA LEU A 259 -57.73 49.44 36.42
C LEU A 259 -58.88 49.98 35.53
N THR A 260 -59.10 49.38 34.37
CA THR A 260 -60.23 49.73 33.49
C THR A 260 -61.57 49.47 34.16
N GLN A 261 -61.72 48.34 34.86
CA GLN A 261 -62.93 48.05 35.64
C GLN A 261 -63.16 49.06 36.77
N LYS A 262 -62.10 49.41 37.52
CA LYS A 262 -62.16 50.44 38.56
C LYS A 262 -62.54 51.81 37.99
N LEU A 263 -61.96 52.20 36.86
CA LEU A 263 -62.27 53.45 36.17
C LEU A 263 -63.75 53.51 35.76
N ASN A 264 -64.27 52.44 35.15
CA ASN A 264 -65.67 52.34 34.76
C ASN A 264 -66.61 52.46 35.98
N SER A 265 -66.29 51.77 37.07
CA SER A 265 -67.08 51.83 38.32
C SER A 265 -67.10 53.24 38.92
N ILE A 266 -65.94 53.93 38.97
CA ILE A 266 -65.86 55.32 39.43
C ILE A 266 -66.63 56.25 38.50
N THR A 267 -66.57 56.02 37.19
CA THR A 267 -67.28 56.82 36.18
C THR A 267 -68.79 56.69 36.38
N GLU A 268 -69.31 55.47 36.52
CA GLU A 268 -70.73 55.23 36.86
C GLU A 268 -71.13 55.89 38.19
N GLN A 269 -70.26 55.86 39.19
CA GLN A 269 -70.52 56.52 40.48
C GLN A 269 -70.58 58.05 40.34
N ASN A 270 -69.65 58.64 39.59
CA ASN A 270 -69.65 60.08 39.29
C ASN A 270 -70.89 60.50 38.50
N GLU A 271 -71.34 59.69 37.53
CA GLU A 271 -72.58 59.94 36.79
C GLU A 271 -73.81 59.94 37.72
N LYS A 272 -73.90 58.95 38.63
CA LYS A 272 -74.95 58.90 39.66
C LYS A 272 -74.92 60.14 40.57
N GLN A 273 -73.73 60.56 41.02
CA GLN A 273 -73.57 61.77 41.82
C GLN A 273 -73.95 63.04 41.05
N CYS A 274 -73.57 63.14 39.77
CA CYS A 274 -73.95 64.26 38.91
C CYS A 274 -75.47 64.34 38.73
N ALA A 275 -76.14 63.21 38.50
CA ALA A 275 -77.60 63.13 38.44
C ALA A 275 -78.26 63.55 39.77
N ALA A 276 -77.73 63.08 40.91
CA ALA A 276 -78.21 63.48 42.23
C ALA A 276 -78.03 64.99 42.47
N ASN A 277 -76.88 65.56 42.11
CA ASN A 277 -76.62 67.00 42.23
C ASN A 277 -77.56 67.85 41.36
N LYS A 278 -77.88 67.39 40.14
CA LYS A 278 -78.89 68.03 39.29
C LYS A 278 -80.27 67.99 39.97
N ALA A 279 -80.70 66.84 40.48
CA ALA A 279 -81.97 66.69 41.18
C ALA A 279 -82.06 67.58 42.43
N PHE A 280 -80.99 67.67 43.23
CA PHE A 280 -80.94 68.57 44.38
C PHE A 280 -81.02 70.05 43.97
N THR A 281 -80.33 70.44 42.89
CA THR A 281 -80.42 71.80 42.34
C THR A 281 -81.86 72.14 41.93
N GLU A 282 -82.52 71.24 41.20
CA GLU A 282 -83.92 71.41 40.78
C GLU A 282 -84.89 71.51 41.96
N LEU A 283 -84.72 70.66 43.00
CA LEU A 283 -85.49 70.73 44.23
C LEU A 283 -85.29 72.07 44.94
N LEU A 284 -84.04 72.53 45.05
CA LEU A 284 -83.71 73.80 45.69
C LEU A 284 -84.32 74.98 44.93
N GLU A 285 -84.23 75.01 43.60
CA GLU A 285 -84.87 76.03 42.77
C GLU A 285 -86.39 76.05 42.94
N ASN A 286 -87.02 74.88 43.04
CA ASN A 286 -88.47 74.77 43.25
C ASN A 286 -88.88 75.28 44.64
N GLU A 287 -88.13 74.96 45.70
CA GLU A 287 -88.38 75.49 47.04
C GLU A 287 -88.14 77.01 47.12
N TYR A 288 -87.10 77.54 46.45
CA TYR A 288 -86.92 78.98 46.32
C TYR A 288 -88.09 79.64 45.60
N LYS A 289 -88.59 79.06 44.50
CA LYS A 289 -89.79 79.55 43.79
C LYS A 289 -91.02 79.54 44.70
N LYS A 290 -91.29 78.43 45.40
CA LYS A 290 -92.41 78.34 46.36
C LYS A 290 -92.31 79.40 47.45
N THR A 291 -91.12 79.56 48.04
CA THR A 291 -90.87 80.53 49.11
C THR A 291 -91.08 81.96 48.61
N LEU A 292 -90.60 82.28 47.39
CA LEU A 292 -90.85 83.57 46.75
C LEU A 292 -92.35 83.83 46.51
N THR A 293 -93.10 82.82 46.07
CA THR A 293 -94.56 82.92 45.92
C THR A 293 -95.22 83.20 47.27
N LEU A 294 -94.84 82.46 48.31
CA LEU A 294 -95.38 82.64 49.67
C LEU A 294 -95.06 84.03 50.24
N ILE A 295 -93.85 84.54 50.00
CA ILE A 295 -93.45 85.91 50.39
C ILE A 295 -94.32 86.94 49.65
N LYS A 296 -94.53 86.77 48.34
CA LYS A 296 -95.40 87.66 47.55
C LYS A 296 -96.84 87.64 48.06
N GLU A 297 -97.39 86.46 48.33
CA GLU A 297 -98.74 86.29 48.88
C GLU A 297 -98.86 86.96 50.26
N LYS A 298 -97.91 86.70 51.18
CA LYS A 298 -97.89 87.34 52.50
C LYS A 298 -97.71 88.85 52.41
N SER A 299 -96.85 89.34 51.52
CA SER A 299 -96.64 90.77 51.30
C SER A 299 -97.89 91.43 50.73
N SER A 300 -98.61 90.78 49.82
CA SER A 300 -99.89 91.25 49.30
C SER A 300 -100.92 91.32 50.42
N ALA A 301 -101.07 90.26 51.22
CA ALA A 301 -101.98 90.24 52.36
C ALA A 301 -101.63 91.31 53.41
N ALA A 302 -100.34 91.56 53.66
CA ALA A 302 -99.89 92.63 54.54
C ALA A 302 -100.19 94.02 53.98
N PHE A 303 -100.05 94.20 52.67
CA PHE A 303 -100.41 95.45 51.98
C PHE A 303 -101.93 95.69 52.04
N ASP A 304 -102.73 94.65 51.80
CA ASP A 304 -104.19 94.70 51.92
C ASP A 304 -104.61 95.04 53.36
N LYS A 305 -103.93 94.47 54.36
CA LYS A 305 -104.12 94.81 55.78
C LYS A 305 -103.79 96.27 56.07
N LEU A 306 -102.63 96.77 55.65
CA LEU A 306 -102.23 98.18 55.84
C LEU A 306 -103.20 99.15 55.15
N SER A 307 -103.68 98.79 53.95
CA SER A 307 -104.71 99.56 53.24
C SER A 307 -106.03 99.61 54.02
N ALA A 308 -106.44 98.50 54.63
CA ALA A 308 -107.61 98.46 55.51
C ALA A 308 -107.41 99.28 56.79
N GLU A 309 -106.24 99.21 57.42
CA GLU A 309 -105.88 100.03 58.59
C GLU A 309 -105.86 101.53 58.24
N SER A 310 -105.36 101.93 57.07
CA SER A 310 -105.40 103.31 56.59
C SER A 310 -106.83 103.81 56.41
N LYS A 311 -107.71 103.00 55.81
CA LYS A 311 -109.15 103.34 55.67
C LYS A 311 -109.85 103.43 57.02
N LEU A 312 -109.48 102.57 57.98
CA LEU A 312 -109.95 102.66 59.36
C LEU A 312 -109.46 103.95 60.02
N GLY A 313 -108.19 104.30 59.85
CA GLY A 313 -107.59 105.54 60.35
C GLY A 313 -108.27 106.79 59.79
N GLU A 314 -108.60 106.82 58.50
CA GLU A 314 -109.40 107.88 57.88
C GLU A 314 -110.80 107.98 58.49
N ALA A 315 -111.46 106.84 58.75
CA ALA A 315 -112.77 106.81 59.39
C ALA A 315 -112.72 107.32 60.84
N VAL A 316 -111.70 106.92 61.61
CA VAL A 316 -111.48 107.37 63.00
C VAL A 316 -111.20 108.87 63.04
N ALA A 317 -110.32 109.38 62.17
CA ALA A 317 -110.05 110.82 62.10
C ALA A 317 -111.31 111.63 61.77
N LYS A 318 -112.20 111.10 60.93
CA LYS A 318 -113.51 111.69 60.63
C LYS A 318 -114.42 111.77 61.86
N ILE A 319 -114.44 110.71 62.69
CA ILE A 319 -115.19 110.67 63.95
C ILE A 319 -114.64 111.73 64.91
N THR A 320 -113.32 111.78 65.10
CA THR A 320 -112.69 112.73 66.02
C THR A 320 -112.91 114.20 65.61
N MET A 321 -112.96 114.48 64.30
CA MET A 321 -113.25 115.83 63.80
C MET A 321 -114.69 116.27 64.10
N LEU A 322 -115.66 115.35 64.02
CA LEU A 322 -117.05 115.59 64.40
C LEU A 322 -117.21 115.80 65.91
N GLU A 323 -116.49 115.03 66.73
CA GLU A 323 -116.48 115.19 68.19
C GLU A 323 -115.89 116.55 68.63
N LEU A 324 -114.86 117.06 67.92
CA LEU A 324 -114.23 118.34 68.23
C LEU A 324 -115.13 119.55 67.87
N GLN A 325 -115.96 119.43 66.83
CA GLN A 325 -116.96 120.45 66.49
C GLN A 325 -118.05 120.54 67.56
N LEU A 326 -118.50 119.40 68.09
CA LEU A 326 -119.49 119.34 69.17
C LEU A 326 -118.99 120.02 70.45
N LYS A 327 -117.70 119.86 70.76
CA LYS A 327 -117.06 120.41 71.97
C LYS A 327 -116.81 121.93 71.88
N LYS A 328 -116.74 122.51 70.68
CA LYS A 328 -116.63 123.97 70.49
C LYS A 328 -117.97 124.70 70.65
N GLN A 329 -119.09 124.03 70.40
CA GLN A 329 -120.43 124.60 70.62
C GLN A 329 -120.77 124.73 72.11
N THR A 330 -120.27 123.81 72.94
CA THR A 330 -120.58 123.77 74.38
C THR A 330 -119.79 124.77 75.23
N VAL A 331 -118.62 125.25 74.77
CA VAL A 331 -117.79 126.19 75.54
C VAL A 331 -118.17 127.66 75.31
N ALA A 332 -118.87 127.99 74.22
CA ALA A 332 -119.28 129.37 73.93
C ALA A 332 -120.51 129.83 74.77
N GLU A 333 -121.35 128.89 75.20
CA GLU A 333 -122.57 129.18 75.99
C GLU A 333 -122.30 129.44 77.49
N GLU A 334 -121.12 129.06 78.02
CA GLU A 334 -120.80 129.19 79.46
C GLU A 334 -120.14 130.53 79.86
N THR A 335 -119.67 131.35 78.92
CA THR A 335 -119.00 132.64 79.22
C THR A 335 -119.91 133.87 79.31
N GLU A 336 -121.21 133.77 78.99
CA GLU A 336 -122.15 134.90 79.00
C GLU A 336 -122.83 135.16 80.36
N ALA A 337 -122.58 134.34 81.40
CA ALA A 337 -123.36 134.35 82.65
C ALA A 337 -122.63 134.84 83.93
N LEU A 338 -121.37 135.32 83.88
CA LEU A 338 -120.52 135.53 85.08
C LEU A 338 -119.97 136.96 85.31
N TYR A 339 -120.57 138.03 84.75
CA TYR A 339 -120.20 139.43 85.05
C TYR A 339 -121.39 140.40 85.24
N THR A 340 -122.36 140.06 86.10
CA THR A 340 -123.39 140.98 86.66
C THR A 340 -123.62 140.82 88.18
N ASN A 341 -122.55 140.76 88.98
CA ASN A 341 -122.53 141.07 90.44
C ASN A 341 -121.08 140.85 90.95
N LYS A 342 -120.30 141.77 91.50
CA LYS A 342 -120.62 142.99 92.25
C LYS A 342 -119.30 143.77 92.52
N ASN A 343 -119.17 144.98 92.00
CA ASN A 343 -118.45 146.08 92.67
C ASN A 343 -118.79 147.40 91.98
N SER A 344 -119.37 148.32 92.75
CA SER A 344 -119.08 149.74 92.59
C SER A 344 -118.26 150.18 93.80
N VAL A 345 -117.46 151.24 93.59
CA VAL A 345 -116.73 152.13 94.53
C VAL A 345 -115.21 152.01 94.31
N MET A 346 -114.49 153.00 93.80
CA MET A 346 -114.78 154.34 93.24
C MET A 346 -113.52 154.75 92.45
N GLU A 347 -113.67 155.59 91.43
CA GLU A 347 -112.66 156.02 90.42
C GLU A 347 -112.62 155.20 89.12
#